data_AF-A0A498JJ57-F1
#
_entry.id   AF-A0A498JJ57-F1
#
_cell.length_a   1.000
_cell.length_b   1.000
_cell.length_c   1.000
_cell.angle_alpha   90.00
_cell.angle_beta   90.00
_cell.angle_gamma   90.00
#
_symmetry.space_group_name_H-M   'P 1'
#
loop_
_entity.id
_entity.type
_entity.pdbx_description
1 polymer ?
#
loop_
_entity_poly.entity_id
_entity_poly.type
_entity_poly.pdbx_seq_one_letter_code
_entity_poly.pdbx_strand_id
1 'polypeptide(L)'
;MASASATSLCRFQTFQNQPIKTCQAKSETVQKVVEIVRKQLALPPESEVSPDSKFALLGADSLDTVEIVMNLEEEFDISVEEESSQNISTVQEAADLIEKLIEKKSAA
;
A
#
# COMPACT_ATOMS: atom_id res chain seq x y z
N MET A 1 -3.49 -52.02 -24.75
CA MET A 1 -4.64 -51.10 -24.60
C MET A 1 -4.20 -49.98 -23.68
N ALA A 2 -4.15 -48.77 -24.22
CA ALA A 2 -3.73 -47.57 -23.53
C ALA A 2 -4.85 -47.02 -22.64
N SER A 3 -4.50 -46.54 -21.45
CA SER A 3 -5.12 -45.34 -20.89
C SER A 3 -4.14 -44.71 -19.90
N ALA A 4 -3.52 -43.63 -20.35
CA ALA A 4 -2.75 -42.70 -19.55
C ALA A 4 -3.64 -41.49 -19.24
N SER A 5 -3.56 -40.96 -18.02
CA SER A 5 -3.71 -39.53 -17.65
C SER A 5 -3.51 -39.43 -16.14
N ALA A 6 -2.28 -39.18 -15.68
CA ALA A 6 -1.69 -37.86 -15.47
C ALA A 6 -2.20 -37.20 -14.18
N THR A 7 -1.50 -37.55 -13.10
CA THR A 7 -0.85 -36.61 -12.16
C THR A 7 -1.62 -35.36 -11.77
N SER A 8 -2.10 -35.38 -10.52
CA SER A 8 -2.28 -34.21 -9.68
C SER A 8 -1.05 -33.31 -9.75
N LEU A 9 -1.15 -32.24 -10.54
CA LEU A 9 -0.19 -31.15 -10.60
C LEU A 9 -1.00 -29.86 -10.50
N CYS A 10 -1.14 -29.38 -9.26
CA CYS A 10 -1.38 -27.97 -9.00
C CYS A 10 -0.38 -27.16 -9.82
N ARG A 11 -0.87 -26.40 -10.81
CA ARG A 11 -0.05 -25.50 -11.63
C ARG A 11 -0.81 -24.19 -11.81
N PHE A 12 -0.18 -23.13 -11.30
CA PHE A 12 -0.26 -21.74 -11.76
C PHE A 12 -1.49 -20.91 -11.40
N GLN A 13 -1.40 -20.23 -10.26
CA GLN A 13 -1.38 -18.77 -10.19
C GLN A 13 -0.33 -18.41 -9.13
N THR A 14 0.85 -17.95 -9.58
CA THR A 14 1.35 -16.58 -9.34
C THR A 14 1.44 -16.29 -7.84
N PHE A 15 2.62 -16.37 -7.21
CA PHE A 15 3.43 -15.15 -6.98
C PHE A 15 2.47 -13.95 -6.91
N GLN A 16 1.88 -13.62 -5.76
CA GLN A 16 2.59 -12.96 -4.67
C GLN A 16 1.97 -13.29 -3.30
N ASN A 17 2.71 -14.04 -2.50
CA ASN A 17 2.55 -14.03 -1.05
C ASN A 17 3.88 -13.54 -0.47
N GLN A 18 4.16 -12.25 -0.66
CA GLN A 18 5.23 -11.59 0.08
C GLN A 18 4.62 -11.17 1.42
N PRO A 19 4.96 -11.80 2.56
CA PRO A 19 4.77 -11.14 3.83
C PRO A 19 5.68 -9.91 3.77
N ILE A 20 5.10 -8.71 3.79
CA ILE A 20 5.85 -7.46 3.91
C ILE A 20 6.49 -7.48 5.30
N LYS A 21 7.61 -8.17 5.43
CA LYS A 21 8.42 -8.23 6.64
C LYS A 21 9.30 -6.99 6.63
N THR A 22 8.81 -5.98 7.35
CA THR A 22 9.56 -4.84 7.88
C THR A 22 10.39 -4.08 6.84
N CYS A 23 9.73 -3.18 6.12
CA CYS A 23 10.38 -1.93 5.79
C CYS A 23 9.98 -0.98 6.93
N GLN A 24 10.93 -0.32 7.58
CA GLN A 24 10.57 0.81 8.41
C GLN A 24 10.72 2.01 7.49
N ALA A 25 9.63 2.46 6.90
CA ALA A 25 9.64 3.74 6.19
C ALA A 25 10.25 4.82 7.07
N LYS A 26 10.94 5.79 6.45
CA LYS A 26 11.53 6.89 7.21
C LYS A 26 10.42 7.59 7.98
N SER A 27 10.72 8.01 9.21
CA SER A 27 9.72 8.69 10.05
C SER A 27 9.09 9.90 9.37
N GLU A 28 9.86 10.61 8.54
CA GLU A 28 9.39 11.73 7.73
C GLU A 28 8.32 11.31 6.69
N THR A 29 8.52 10.18 6.00
CA THR A 29 7.55 9.65 5.04
C THR A 29 6.28 9.20 5.73
N VAL A 30 6.38 8.52 6.88
CA VAL A 30 5.21 8.14 7.69
C VAL A 30 4.43 9.38 8.11
N GLN A 31 5.11 10.42 8.60
CA GLN A 31 4.46 11.67 9.01
C GLN A 31 3.73 12.35 7.85
N LYS A 32 4.36 12.44 6.68
CA LYS A 32 3.72 12.98 5.48
C LYS A 32 2.49 12.18 5.06
N VAL A 33 2.57 10.85 5.09
CA VAL A 33 1.41 9.99 4.77
C VAL A 33 0.27 10.26 5.76
N VAL A 34 0.57 10.33 7.05
CA VAL A 34 -0.40 10.67 8.09
C VAL A 34 -1.05 12.02 7.82
N GLU A 35 -0.27 13.04 7.47
CA GLU A 35 -0.78 14.38 7.16
C GLU A 35 -1.74 14.38 5.97
N ILE A 36 -1.39 13.69 4.89
CA ILE A 36 -2.23 13.56 3.69
C ILE A 36 -3.55 12.87 4.02
N VAL A 37 -3.48 11.75 4.74
CA VAL A 37 -4.67 10.98 5.15
C VAL A 37 -5.59 11.83 6.02
N ARG A 38 -5.00 12.55 7.00
CA ARG A 38 -5.75 13.39 7.92
C ARG A 38 -6.41 14.57 7.21
N LYS A 39 -5.73 15.17 6.22
CA LYS A 39 -6.27 16.24 5.38
C LYS A 39 -7.40 15.74 4.49
N GLN A 40 -7.21 14.58 3.84
CA GLN A 40 -8.19 14.01 2.91
C GLN A 40 -9.47 13.59 3.63
N LEU A 41 -9.34 12.92 4.79
CA LEU A 41 -10.46 12.47 5.61
C LEU A 41 -11.01 13.56 6.56
N ALA A 42 -10.49 14.79 6.48
CA ALA A 42 -10.84 15.92 7.34
C ALA A 42 -10.90 15.56 8.85
N LEU A 43 -9.97 14.72 9.31
CA LEU A 43 -9.97 14.22 10.68
C LEU A 43 -9.65 15.34 11.68
N PRO A 44 -10.36 15.40 12.82
CA PRO A 44 -10.11 16.40 13.85
C PRO A 44 -8.72 16.24 14.48
N PRO A 45 -8.20 17.30 15.14
CA PRO A 45 -6.84 17.28 15.61
C PRO A 45 -6.55 16.20 16.67
N GLU A 46 -7.61 15.83 17.40
CA GLU A 46 -7.66 14.82 18.45
C GLU A 46 -7.66 13.38 17.90
N SER A 47 -7.91 13.19 16.60
CA SER A 47 -7.92 11.85 16.00
C SER A 47 -6.51 11.27 15.96
N GLU A 48 -6.33 10.15 16.66
CA GLU A 48 -5.09 9.40 16.67
C GLU A 48 -4.94 8.62 15.36
N VAL A 49 -3.98 9.04 14.54
CA VAL A 49 -3.58 8.33 13.33
C VAL A 49 -2.21 7.73 13.61
N SER A 50 -2.18 6.41 13.79
CA SER A 50 -0.97 5.64 14.02
C SER A 50 -0.51 4.96 12.73
N PRO A 51 0.77 4.57 12.62
CA PRO A 51 1.24 3.77 11.49
C PRO A 51 0.45 2.46 11.30
N ASP A 52 0.00 1.86 12.40
CA ASP A 52 -0.82 0.64 12.38
C ASP A 52 -2.31 0.90 12.08
N SER A 53 -2.72 2.17 11.99
CA SER A 53 -4.11 2.53 11.70
C SER A 53 -4.48 2.09 10.29
N LYS A 54 -5.63 1.40 10.19
CA LYS A 54 -6.21 1.01 8.90
C LYS A 54 -7.02 2.15 8.31
N PHE A 55 -6.93 2.37 7.00
CA PHE A 55 -7.71 3.42 6.32
C PHE A 55 -9.21 3.25 6.53
N ALA A 56 -9.71 2.02 6.44
CA ALA A 56 -11.11 1.72 6.71
C ALA A 56 -11.55 2.05 8.16
N LEU A 57 -10.64 1.98 9.14
CA LEU A 57 -10.95 2.35 10.55
C LEU A 57 -10.91 3.86 10.76
N LEU A 58 -10.15 4.58 9.93
CA LEU A 58 -10.13 6.05 9.90
C LEU A 58 -11.33 6.64 9.17
N GLY A 59 -12.20 5.79 8.59
CA GLY A 59 -13.39 6.21 7.85
C GLY A 59 -13.15 6.49 6.38
N ALA A 60 -12.00 6.09 5.82
CA ALA A 60 -11.78 6.15 4.38
C ALA A 60 -12.70 5.16 3.66
N ASP A 61 -13.44 5.66 2.68
CA ASP A 61 -14.18 4.82 1.76
C ASP A 61 -13.33 4.43 0.53
N SER A 62 -13.96 3.74 -0.43
CA SER A 62 -13.28 3.31 -1.66
C SER A 62 -12.83 4.48 -2.54
N LEU A 63 -13.52 5.62 -2.51
CA LEU A 63 -13.17 6.82 -3.26
C LEU A 63 -12.06 7.60 -2.54
N ASP A 64 -12.17 7.75 -1.22
CA ASP A 64 -11.14 8.38 -0.38
C ASP A 64 -9.80 7.67 -0.55
N THR A 65 -9.80 6.34 -0.60
CA THR A 65 -8.57 5.55 -0.78
C THR A 65 -7.90 5.86 -2.13
N VAL A 66 -8.68 6.05 -3.20
CA VAL A 66 -8.15 6.45 -4.51
C VAL A 66 -7.57 7.86 -4.45
N GLU A 67 -8.28 8.81 -3.82
CA GLU A 67 -7.81 10.19 -3.68
C GLU A 67 -6.54 10.29 -2.81
N ILE A 68 -6.45 9.52 -1.72
CA ILE A 68 -5.24 9.42 -0.89
C ILE A 68 -4.06 8.93 -1.74
N VAL A 69 -4.23 7.85 -2.51
CA VAL A 69 -3.17 7.29 -3.34
C VAL A 69 -2.70 8.31 -4.40
N MET A 70 -3.62 8.98 -5.08
CA MET A 70 -3.27 10.02 -6.06
C MET A 70 -2.50 11.18 -5.42
N ASN A 71 -2.90 11.65 -4.24
CA ASN A 71 -2.19 12.70 -3.51
C ASN A 71 -0.77 12.24 -3.09
N LEU A 72 -0.61 10.97 -2.72
CA LEU A 72 0.70 10.41 -2.36
C LEU A 72 1.61 10.29 -3.60
N GLU A 73 1.06 9.89 -4.75
CA GLU A 73 1.79 9.88 -6.02
C GLU A 73 2.33 11.26 -6.39
N GLU A 74 1.49 12.30 -6.29
CA GLU A 74 1.87 13.68 -6.58
C GLU A 74 2.89 14.23 -5.56
N GLU A 75 2.67 14.03 -4.25
CA GLU A 75 3.55 14.56 -3.20
C GLU A 75 4.97 13.98 -3.27
N PHE A 76 5.10 12.69 -3.58
CA PHE A 76 6.39 12.01 -3.64
C PHE A 76 6.95 11.88 -5.07
N ASP A 77 6.20 12.36 -6.07
CA ASP A 77 6.52 12.24 -7.50
C ASP A 77 6.80 10.77 -7.89
N ILE A 78 5.93 9.85 -7.45
CA ILE A 78 6.04 8.40 -7.70
C ILE A 78 4.85 7.90 -8.51
N SER A 79 4.93 6.67 -9.00
CA SER A 79 3.81 5.97 -9.63
C SER A 79 3.56 4.67 -8.88
N VAL A 80 2.35 4.55 -8.33
CA VAL A 80 1.88 3.38 -7.60
C VAL A 80 1.01 2.55 -8.54
N GLU A 81 1.34 1.27 -8.70
CA GLU A 81 0.50 0.37 -9.49
C GLU A 81 -0.83 0.10 -8.78
N GLU A 82 -1.93 0.01 -9.54
CA GLU A 82 -3.26 -0.21 -8.98
C GLU A 82 -3.35 -1.50 -8.14
N GLU A 83 -2.71 -2.59 -8.58
CA GLU A 83 -2.65 -3.83 -7.80
C GLU A 83 -1.94 -3.61 -6.46
N SER A 84 -0.90 -2.78 -6.45
CA SER A 84 -0.17 -2.48 -5.22
C SER A 84 -1.00 -1.60 -4.28
N SER A 85 -1.70 -0.59 -4.80
CA SER A 85 -2.54 0.31 -4.00
C SER A 85 -3.74 -0.41 -3.37
N GLN A 86 -4.35 -1.37 -4.08
CA GLN A 86 -5.45 -2.20 -3.55
C GLN A 86 -5.03 -3.11 -2.39
N ASN A 87 -3.73 -3.45 -2.29
CA ASN A 87 -3.20 -4.25 -1.19
C ASN A 87 -2.83 -3.42 0.05
N ILE A 88 -2.88 -2.09 -0.03
CA ILE A 88 -2.53 -1.22 1.10
C ILE A 88 -3.73 -1.09 2.05
N SER A 89 -3.58 -1.57 3.27
CA SER A 89 -4.63 -1.51 4.30
C SER A 89 -4.30 -0.52 5.42
N THR A 90 -3.03 -0.26 5.68
CA THR A 90 -2.52 0.56 6.79
C THR A 90 -1.65 1.73 6.33
N VAL A 91 -1.52 2.73 7.20
CA VAL A 91 -0.63 3.88 7.01
C VAL A 91 0.83 3.43 6.83
N GLN A 92 1.29 2.46 7.63
CA GLN A 92 2.66 1.94 7.54
C GLN A 92 2.92 1.27 6.20
N GLU A 93 2.00 0.42 5.73
CA GLU A 93 2.13 -0.24 4.42
C GLU A 93 2.22 0.78 3.27
N ALA A 94 1.44 1.86 3.36
CA ALA A 94 1.51 2.95 2.38
C ALA A 94 2.88 3.63 2.39
N ALA A 95 3.36 3.99 3.58
CA ALA A 95 4.67 4.64 3.75
C ALA A 95 5.82 3.74 3.25
N ASP A 96 5.76 2.45 3.55
CA ASP A 96 6.76 1.47 3.13
C ASP A 96 6.78 1.29 1.62
N LEU A 97 5.61 1.32 0.98
CA LEU A 97 5.49 1.23 -0.47
C LEU A 97 6.07 2.49 -1.15
N ILE A 98 5.77 3.67 -0.61
CA ILE A 98 6.29 4.95 -1.11
C ILE A 98 7.81 4.95 -1.07
N GLU A 99 8.43 4.57 0.05
CA GLU A 99 9.89 4.51 0.16
C GLU A 99 10.51 3.58 -0.89
N LYS A 100 9.93 2.39 -1.10
CA LYS A 100 10.41 1.46 -2.13
C LYS A 100 10.34 2.07 -3.53
N LEU A 101 9.29 2.83 -3.83
CA LEU A 101 9.13 3.48 -5.13
C LEU A 101 10.08 4.66 -5.30
N ILE A 102 10.32 5.44 -4.26
CA ILE A 102 11.32 6.51 -4.24
C ILE A 102 12.71 5.93 -4.51
N GLU A 103 13.09 4.86 -3.80
CA GLU A 103 14.36 4.16 -4.00
C GLU A 103 14.49 3.65 -5.44
N LYS A 104 13.44 2.99 -5.96
CA LYS A 104 13.41 2.47 -7.33
C LYS A 104 13.53 3.58 -8.38
N LYS A 105 12.88 4.72 -8.16
CA LYS A 105 12.94 5.89 -9.04
C LYS A 105 14.33 6.54 -9.02
N SER A 106 14.95 6.66 -7.85
CA SER A 106 16.30 7.25 -7.72
C SER A 106 17.43 6.35 -8.25
N ALA A 107 17.17 5.07 -8.43
CA ALA A 107 18.10 4.10 -9.02
C ALA A 107 17.98 3.98 -10.55
N ALA A 108 17.00 4.64 -11.17
CA ALA A 108 16.73 4.63 -12.61
C ALA A 108 17.24 5.92 -13.28
#